data_AF-F3GIZ3-F1
#
_entry.id   AF-F3GIZ3-F1
#
_cell.length_a   1.000
_cell.length_b   1.000
_cell.length_c   1.000
_cell.angle_alpha   90.00
_cell.angle_beta   90.00
_cell.angle_gamma   90.00
#
_symmetry.space_group_name_H-M   'P 1'
#
loop_
_entity.id
_entity.type
_entity.pdbx_description
1 polymer ?
#
loop_
_entity_poly.entity_id
_entity_poly.type
_entity_poly.pdbx_seq_one_letter_code
_entity_poly.pdbx_strand_id
1 'polypeptide(L)'
;MLIHEAALMDRVFARFLEKVGDPIDRQEVPAASIERYKGKLPSLLLEYWAEHGWCGYGDGMFWIVNPQEYEGVVASWLEGTELEKLDTYHLVARSAFGDLYF
;
A
#
# COMPACT_ATOMS: atom_id res chain seq x y z
N MET A 1 -12.98 15.10 -15.36
CA MET A 1 -11.60 14.58 -15.27
C MET A 1 -11.55 13.29 -14.45
N LEU A 2 -12.24 13.21 -13.29
CA LEU A 2 -12.19 12.06 -12.37
C LEU A 2 -12.73 10.71 -12.90
N ILE A 3 -13.78 10.68 -13.71
CA ILE A 3 -14.44 9.42 -14.12
C ILE A 3 -13.57 8.58 -15.08
N HIS A 4 -12.78 9.23 -15.94
CA HIS A 4 -11.93 8.52 -16.90
C HIS A 4 -10.70 7.91 -16.23
N GLU A 5 -10.15 8.57 -15.20
CA GLU A 5 -8.99 8.07 -14.46
C GLU A 5 -9.36 6.85 -13.61
N ALA A 6 -10.48 6.90 -12.89
CA ALA A 6 -10.98 5.74 -12.14
C ALA A 6 -11.22 4.52 -13.05
N ALA A 7 -11.92 4.70 -14.18
CA ALA A 7 -12.18 3.61 -15.12
C ALA A 7 -10.91 3.05 -15.80
N LEU A 8 -9.87 3.87 -15.99
CA LEU A 8 -8.58 3.40 -16.47
C LEU A 8 -7.86 2.59 -15.38
N MET A 9 -7.94 3.04 -14.13
CA MET A 9 -7.31 2.40 -13.00
C MET A 9 -7.91 1.02 -12.72
N ASP A 10 -9.24 0.91 -12.77
CA ASP A 10 -9.96 -0.37 -12.68
C ASP A 10 -9.48 -1.36 -13.75
N ARG A 11 -9.26 -0.87 -14.98
CA ARG A 11 -8.74 -1.70 -16.08
C ARG A 11 -7.30 -2.13 -15.84
N VAL A 12 -6.46 -1.24 -15.34
CA VAL A 12 -5.06 -1.56 -15.01
C VAL A 12 -5.00 -2.58 -13.88
N PHE A 13 -5.83 -2.43 -12.85
CA PHE A 13 -5.88 -3.37 -11.75
C PHE A 13 -6.46 -4.72 -12.15
N ALA A 14 -7.53 -4.75 -12.94
CA ALA A 14 -8.04 -5.99 -13.52
C ALA A 14 -6.96 -6.70 -14.35
N ARG A 15 -6.15 -5.95 -15.12
CA ARG A 15 -5.03 -6.50 -15.87
C ARG A 15 -3.91 -7.01 -14.97
N PHE A 16 -3.67 -6.35 -13.84
CA PHE A 16 -2.74 -6.81 -12.82
C PHE A 16 -3.20 -8.15 -12.24
N LEU A 17 -4.47 -8.29 -11.83
CA LEU A 17 -5.02 -9.56 -11.33
C LEU A 17 -4.94 -10.67 -12.37
N GLU A 18 -5.26 -10.40 -13.64
CA GLU A 18 -5.14 -11.37 -14.73
C GLU A 18 -3.70 -11.91 -14.89
N LYS A 19 -2.69 -11.08 -14.60
CA LYS A 19 -1.28 -11.42 -14.80
C LYS A 19 -0.58 -11.96 -13.57
N VAL A 20 -0.96 -11.48 -12.40
CA VAL A 20 -0.28 -11.75 -11.12
C VAL A 20 -1.05 -12.75 -10.28
N GLY A 21 -2.36 -12.85 -10.46
CA GLY A 21 -3.24 -13.72 -9.70
C GLY A 21 -4.09 -12.98 -8.69
N ASP A 22 -5.07 -13.70 -8.15
CA ASP A 22 -6.00 -13.21 -7.14
C ASP A 22 -5.30 -12.89 -5.81
N PRO A 23 -5.88 -11.99 -4.99
CA PRO A 23 -5.31 -11.68 -3.69
C PRO A 23 -5.33 -12.89 -2.74
N ILE A 24 -4.27 -13.02 -1.96
CA ILE A 24 -4.16 -13.97 -0.85
C ILE A 24 -4.20 -13.24 0.49
N ASP A 25 -4.68 -13.93 1.53
CA ASP A 25 -4.69 -13.46 2.92
C ASP A 25 -5.24 -12.03 3.09
N ARG A 26 -6.32 -11.72 2.37
CA ARG A 26 -6.97 -10.40 2.41
C ARG A 26 -7.44 -10.08 3.82
N GLN A 27 -7.05 -8.90 4.28
CA GLN A 27 -7.52 -8.25 5.48
C GLN A 27 -8.32 -7.00 5.12
N GLU A 28 -9.52 -6.90 5.68
CA GLU A 28 -10.33 -5.69 5.53
C GLU A 28 -9.65 -4.52 6.25
N VAL A 29 -9.59 -3.37 5.59
CA VAL A 29 -8.94 -2.18 6.13
C VAL A 29 -9.94 -1.42 7.00
N PRO A 30 -9.69 -1.24 8.30
CA PRO A 30 -10.59 -0.49 9.15
C PRO A 30 -10.74 0.95 8.66
N ALA A 31 -11.95 1.50 8.73
CA ALA A 31 -12.19 2.90 8.36
C ALA A 31 -11.28 3.88 9.13
N ALA A 32 -10.98 3.57 10.41
CA ALA A 32 -10.04 4.35 11.21
C ALA A 32 -8.60 4.38 10.63
N SER A 33 -8.16 3.30 9.97
CA SER A 33 -6.88 3.26 9.26
C SER A 33 -6.93 4.15 8.02
N ILE A 34 -8.02 4.13 7.24
CA ILE A 34 -8.19 5.03 6.08
C ILE A 34 -8.17 6.49 6.54
N GLU A 35 -8.95 6.86 7.56
CA GLU A 35 -8.98 8.23 8.10
C GLU A 35 -7.59 8.68 8.59
N ARG A 36 -6.82 7.80 9.25
CA ARG A 36 -5.48 8.12 9.74
C ARG A 36 -4.53 8.59 8.64
N TYR A 37 -4.69 8.08 7.41
CA TYR A 37 -3.79 8.36 6.28
C TYR A 37 -4.37 9.34 5.25
N LYS A 38 -5.61 9.81 5.42
CA LYS A 38 -6.15 10.89 4.58
C LYS A 38 -5.27 12.14 4.65
N GLY A 39 -4.93 12.66 3.48
CA GLY A 39 -4.03 13.82 3.35
C GLY A 39 -2.55 13.51 3.58
N LYS A 40 -2.19 12.27 3.94
CA LYS A 40 -0.80 11.79 4.07
C LYS A 40 -0.41 10.88 2.91
N LEU A 41 -1.34 10.03 2.46
CA LEU A 41 -1.18 9.15 1.31
C LEU A 41 -2.08 9.59 0.15
N PRO A 42 -1.75 9.23 -1.10
CA PRO A 42 -2.62 9.47 -2.25
C PRO A 42 -4.03 8.93 -2.01
N SER A 43 -5.07 9.71 -2.32
CA SER A 43 -6.47 9.29 -2.12
C SER A 43 -6.79 7.98 -2.84
N LEU A 44 -6.23 7.81 -4.03
CA LEU A 44 -6.38 6.60 -4.83
C LEU A 44 -5.89 5.35 -4.07
N LEU A 45 -4.76 5.42 -3.37
CA LEU A 45 -4.27 4.29 -2.57
C LEU A 45 -5.26 3.93 -1.47
N LEU A 46 -5.87 4.94 -0.83
CA LEU A 46 -6.86 4.74 0.22
C LEU A 46 -8.17 4.16 -0.31
N GLU A 47 -8.58 4.53 -1.52
CA GLU A 47 -9.71 3.93 -2.24
C GLU A 47 -9.45 2.44 -2.51
N TYR A 48 -8.26 2.11 -3.02
CA TYR A 48 -7.83 0.74 -3.24
C TYR A 48 -7.80 -0.10 -1.96
N TRP A 49 -7.36 0.48 -0.85
CA TRP A 49 -7.39 -0.18 0.46
C TRP A 49 -8.82 -0.45 0.93
N ALA A 50 -9.74 0.49 0.72
CA ALA A 50 -11.15 0.32 1.07
C ALA A 50 -11.80 -0.83 0.27
N GLU A 51 -11.48 -0.93 -1.02
CA GLU A 51 -12.07 -1.92 -1.91
C GLU A 51 -11.40 -3.30 -1.77
N HIS A 52 -10.08 -3.34 -1.87
CA HIS A 52 -9.31 -4.59 -2.01
C HIS A 52 -8.68 -5.07 -0.71
N GLY A 53 -8.56 -4.20 0.30
CA GLY A 53 -7.93 -4.55 1.57
C GLY A 53 -6.41 -4.65 1.50
N TRP A 54 -5.79 -4.92 2.64
CA TRP A 54 -4.38 -5.34 2.70
C TRP A 54 -4.28 -6.81 2.32
N CYS A 55 -3.38 -7.17 1.42
CA CYS A 55 -3.30 -8.52 0.86
C CYS A 55 -1.98 -8.78 0.14
N GLY A 56 -1.69 -10.07 -0.08
CA GLY A 56 -0.61 -10.53 -0.93
C GLY A 56 -1.07 -10.84 -2.35
N TYR A 57 -0.14 -10.79 -3.30
CA TYR A 57 -0.34 -11.14 -4.70
C TYR A 57 0.80 -12.01 -5.21
N GLY A 58 0.53 -12.81 -6.24
CA GLY A 58 1.54 -13.67 -6.89
C GLY A 58 2.18 -14.64 -5.91
N ASP A 59 1.36 -15.43 -5.20
CA ASP A 59 1.80 -16.39 -4.17
C ASP A 59 2.69 -15.76 -3.08
N GLY A 60 2.36 -14.50 -2.73
CA GLY A 60 3.02 -13.77 -1.65
C GLY A 60 4.30 -13.04 -2.07
N MET A 61 4.57 -12.92 -3.37
CA MET A 61 5.70 -12.18 -3.91
C MET A 61 5.60 -10.67 -3.69
N PHE A 62 4.40 -10.12 -3.58
CA PHE A 62 4.16 -8.70 -3.35
C PHE A 62 2.99 -8.50 -2.39
N TRP A 63 3.10 -7.54 -1.48
CA TRP A 63 2.10 -7.30 -0.44
C TRP A 63 1.81 -5.81 -0.30
N ILE A 64 0.52 -5.48 -0.24
CA ILE A 64 0.04 -4.21 0.29
C ILE A 64 -0.15 -4.40 1.80
N VAL A 65 0.43 -3.50 2.60
CA VAL A 65 0.55 -3.68 4.06
C VAL A 65 -0.12 -2.57 4.85
N ASN A 66 -0.41 -2.85 6.13
CA ASN A 66 -0.73 -1.86 7.13
C ASN A 66 0.54 -1.11 7.55
N PRO A 67 0.72 0.19 7.24
CA PRO A 67 1.98 0.86 7.56
C PRO A 67 2.28 0.92 9.06
N GLN A 68 1.25 0.87 9.91
CA GLN A 68 1.42 0.88 11.37
C GLN A 68 2.22 -0.31 11.89
N GLU A 69 2.08 -1.47 11.27
CA GLU A 69 2.81 -2.68 11.66
C GLU A 69 4.30 -2.61 11.32
N TYR A 70 4.66 -1.66 10.43
CA TYR A 70 6.01 -1.47 9.93
C TYR A 70 6.66 -0.17 10.42
N GLU A 71 5.99 0.63 11.25
CA GLU A 71 6.54 1.90 11.77
C GLU A 71 7.92 1.70 12.42
N GLY A 72 8.11 0.61 13.18
CA GLY A 72 9.40 0.26 13.77
C GLY A 72 10.48 -0.09 12.73
N VAL A 73 10.10 -0.80 11.66
CA VAL A 73 11.02 -1.13 10.56
C VAL A 73 11.47 0.14 9.84
N VAL A 74 10.53 1.05 9.55
CA VAL A 74 10.82 2.34 8.93
C VAL A 74 11.73 3.19 9.82
N ALA A 75 11.44 3.26 11.12
CA ALA A 75 12.27 4.00 12.08
C ALA A 75 13.71 3.48 12.10
N SER A 76 13.91 2.16 12.18
CA SER A 76 15.25 1.54 12.14
C SER A 76 15.97 1.75 10.82
N TRP A 77 15.25 1.86 9.69
CA TRP A 77 15.86 2.12 8.39
C TRP A 77 16.33 3.57 8.23
N LEU A 78 15.63 4.51 8.86
CA LEU A 78 15.91 5.94 8.77
C LEU A 78 16.90 6.42 9.84
N GLU A 79 17.08 5.69 10.93
CA GLU A 79 17.91 6.08 12.07
C GLU A 79 19.30 6.57 11.65
N GLY A 80 19.62 7.82 12.02
CA GLY A 80 20.92 8.43 11.74
C GLY A 80 21.11 8.90 10.30
N THR A 81 20.08 8.81 9.44
CA THR A 81 20.08 9.38 8.09
C THR A 81 19.51 10.81 8.08
N GLU A 82 19.81 11.59 7.06
CA GLU A 82 19.18 12.91 6.87
C GLU A 82 17.68 12.81 6.59
N LEU A 83 17.22 11.65 6.09
CA LEU A 83 15.80 11.40 5.79
C LEU A 83 14.95 11.36 7.06
N GLU A 84 15.52 10.91 8.19
CA GLU A 84 14.84 10.84 9.48
C GLU A 84 14.17 12.17 9.88
N LYS A 85 14.77 13.30 9.47
CA LYS A 85 14.32 14.66 9.81
C LYS A 85 13.58 15.35 8.65
N LEU A 86 13.56 14.73 7.48
CA LEU A 86 13.06 15.34 6.25
C LEU A 86 11.54 15.22 6.12
N ASP A 87 11.02 14.02 6.34
CA ASP A 87 9.60 13.73 6.19
C ASP A 87 9.17 12.50 7.03
N THR A 88 7.87 12.24 7.06
CA THR A 88 7.31 11.00 7.59
C THR A 88 7.11 10.00 6.46
N TYR A 89 7.80 8.87 6.55
CA TYR A 89 7.71 7.81 5.54
C TYR A 89 6.78 6.70 6.03
N HIS A 90 5.96 6.16 5.13
CA HIS A 90 5.01 5.11 5.45
C HIS A 90 5.22 3.94 4.49
N LEU A 91 5.61 2.77 5.01
CA LEU A 91 5.70 1.58 4.17
C LEU A 91 4.29 1.16 3.73
N VAL A 92 3.99 1.26 2.44
CA VAL A 92 2.68 0.91 1.87
C VAL A 92 2.67 -0.44 1.17
N ALA A 93 3.83 -0.93 0.74
CA ALA A 93 3.98 -2.25 0.17
C ALA A 93 5.39 -2.83 0.39
N ARG A 94 5.51 -4.15 0.24
CA ARG A 94 6.79 -4.85 0.27
C ARG A 94 6.82 -6.07 -0.65
N SER A 95 8.00 -6.44 -1.15
CA SER A 95 8.21 -7.71 -1.83
C SER A 95 8.42 -8.87 -0.85
N ALA A 96 8.40 -10.12 -1.31
CA ALA A 96 8.78 -11.28 -0.49
C ALA A 96 10.25 -11.23 0.00
N PHE A 97 11.10 -10.45 -0.66
CA PHE A 97 12.55 -10.42 -0.41
C PHE A 97 13.03 -9.13 0.25
N GLY A 98 12.11 -8.28 0.72
CA GLY A 98 12.45 -7.09 1.50
C GLY A 98 12.68 -5.83 0.68
N ASP A 99 12.24 -5.78 -0.58
CA ASP A 99 12.08 -4.50 -1.25
C ASP A 99 10.91 -3.75 -0.60
N LEU A 100 11.16 -2.50 -0.23
CA LEU A 100 10.24 -1.66 0.53
C LEU A 100 9.74 -0.51 -0.34
N TYR A 101 8.43 -0.27 -0.34
CA TYR A 101 7.79 0.79 -1.12
C TYR A 101 7.09 1.76 -0.16
N PHE A 102 7.47 3.04 -0.24
CA PHE A 102 7.01 4.13 0.62
C PHE A 102 6.14 5.12 -0.15
#